data_AF-A0A1V3Q0T5-F1
#
_entry.id   AF-A0A1V3Q0T5-F1
#
_cell.length_a   1.000
_cell.length_b   1.000
_cell.length_c   1.000
_cell.angle_alpha   90.00
_cell.angle_beta   90.00
_cell.angle_gamma   90.00
#
_symmetry.space_group_name_H-M   'P 1'
#
loop_
_entity.id
_entity.type
_entity.pdbx_description
1 polymer ?
#
loop_
_entity_poly.entity_id
_entity_poly.type
_entity_poly.pdbx_seq_one_letter_code
_entity_poly.pdbx_strand_id
1 'polypeptide(L)'
;MSLYRPLTLAAAIALLGGCATIPQPLQGTYTDVSTTSAQQGGAGGTRVRWGGEIIKTEPGQQETCFYLLSRPLDSEARPQGGNAGENQGRFVACRAGFYDPEVFTRGRELTVTGTLHGAVSQKVGDYDYAYPRVEADVVYLWPKRVAYAAYPPGYYDPFWGPGFGPYWGGPWGGYYGYGGPRVIVVRPPPPPPAGK
;
A
#
# COMPACT_ATOMS: atom_id res chain seq x y z
N MET A 1 1.83 11.75 -50.00
CA MET A 1 1.11 11.75 -48.70
C MET A 1 2.15 11.56 -47.61
N SER A 2 2.32 12.56 -46.74
CA SER A 2 3.47 12.67 -45.83
C SER A 2 3.42 11.57 -44.74
N LEU A 3 4.22 10.51 -44.92
CA LEU A 3 4.39 9.41 -43.95
C LEU A 3 5.07 9.84 -42.64
N TYR A 4 5.58 11.07 -42.57
CA TYR A 4 6.25 11.61 -41.39
C TYR A 4 5.26 12.02 -40.29
N ARG A 5 4.04 12.39 -40.67
CA ARG A 5 2.96 12.81 -39.75
C ARG A 5 2.47 11.69 -38.80
N PRO A 6 2.19 10.46 -39.26
CA PRO A 6 1.83 9.37 -38.34
C PRO A 6 3.01 8.93 -37.46
N LEU A 7 4.25 9.02 -37.96
CA LEU A 7 5.47 8.70 -37.18
C LEU A 7 5.68 9.66 -36.01
N THR A 8 5.46 10.97 -36.23
CA THR A 8 5.53 11.97 -35.15
C THR A 8 4.42 11.78 -34.11
N LEU A 9 3.22 11.38 -34.53
CA LEU A 9 2.11 11.10 -33.61
C LEU A 9 2.38 9.85 -32.76
N ALA A 10 2.91 8.79 -33.36
CA ALA A 10 3.26 7.55 -32.66
C ALA A 10 4.39 7.77 -31.64
N ALA A 11 5.41 8.56 -31.99
CA ALA A 11 6.49 8.92 -31.07
C ALA A 11 5.99 9.79 -29.88
N ALA A 12 5.05 10.70 -30.13
CA ALA A 12 4.44 11.52 -29.08
C ALA A 12 3.56 10.69 -28.11
N ILE A 13 2.84 9.69 -28.62
CA ILE A 13 2.04 8.77 -27.80
C ILE A 13 2.94 7.85 -26.96
N ALA A 14 4.08 7.41 -27.49
CA ALA A 14 5.05 6.58 -26.75
C ALA A 14 5.70 7.32 -25.56
N LEU A 15 5.81 8.66 -25.63
CA LEU A 15 6.36 9.49 -24.55
C LEU A 15 5.35 9.81 -23.43
N LEU A 16 4.06 9.51 -23.63
CA LEU A 16 3.01 9.72 -22.62
C LEU A 16 2.78 8.50 -21.71
N GLY A 17 3.58 7.44 -21.87
CA GLY A 17 3.60 6.27 -20.98
C GLY A 17 4.21 6.62 -19.62
N GLY A 18 3.53 7.42 -18.81
CA GLY A 18 3.81 7.49 -17.39
C GLY A 18 3.50 6.13 -16.78
N CYS A 19 4.50 5.26 -16.66
CA CYS A 19 4.33 3.98 -16.01
C CYS A 19 3.97 4.24 -14.54
N ALA A 20 2.71 4.03 -14.18
CA ALA A 20 2.29 3.79 -12.81
C ALA A 20 3.16 2.63 -12.28
N THR A 21 4.22 2.98 -11.57
CA THR A 21 5.33 2.07 -11.28
C THR A 21 5.12 1.50 -9.89
N ILE A 22 4.95 0.18 -9.83
CA ILE A 22 4.94 -0.57 -8.57
C ILE A 22 6.24 -0.24 -7.81
N PRO A 23 6.16 0.15 -6.52
CA PRO A 23 7.35 0.43 -5.72
C PRO A 23 8.36 -0.70 -5.79
N GLN A 24 9.66 -0.38 -5.92
CA GLN A 24 10.77 -1.35 -5.96
C GLN A 24 10.62 -2.52 -4.97
N PRO A 25 10.28 -2.32 -3.68
CA PRO A 25 10.18 -3.43 -2.73
C PRO A 25 8.96 -4.35 -2.96
N LEU A 26 8.00 -3.96 -3.79
CA LEU A 26 6.78 -4.72 -4.11
C LEU A 26 6.83 -5.38 -5.49
N GLN A 27 7.91 -5.16 -6.25
CA GLN A 27 8.13 -5.79 -7.55
C GLN A 27 8.44 -7.28 -7.39
N GLY A 28 8.17 -8.07 -8.44
CA GLY A 28 8.39 -9.52 -8.44
C GLY A 28 7.18 -10.30 -8.96
N THR A 29 7.37 -11.61 -9.06
CA THR A 29 6.33 -12.56 -9.47
C THR A 29 5.69 -13.16 -8.23
N TYR A 30 4.36 -13.05 -8.15
CA TYR A 30 3.57 -13.53 -7.02
C TYR A 30 2.40 -14.36 -7.55
N THR A 31 2.03 -15.40 -6.82
CA THR A 31 0.87 -16.22 -7.16
C THR A 31 -0.40 -15.45 -6.79
N ASP A 32 -1.35 -15.41 -7.71
CA ASP A 32 -2.66 -14.82 -7.47
C ASP A 32 -3.52 -15.83 -6.69
N VAL A 33 -3.50 -15.69 -5.37
CA VAL A 33 -4.24 -16.52 -4.42
C VAL A 33 -5.17 -15.62 -3.63
N SER A 34 -6.46 -15.96 -3.59
CA SER A 34 -7.42 -15.22 -2.78
C SER A 34 -7.27 -15.58 -1.30
N THR A 35 -7.47 -14.58 -0.42
CA THR A 35 -7.44 -14.79 1.04
C THR A 35 -8.48 -15.81 1.50
N THR A 36 -9.64 -15.90 0.83
CA THR A 36 -10.68 -16.90 1.12
C THR A 36 -10.21 -18.33 0.82
N SER A 37 -9.50 -18.55 -0.29
CA SER A 37 -8.96 -19.89 -0.62
C SER A 37 -7.85 -20.31 0.36
N ALA A 38 -7.00 -19.36 0.75
CA ALA A 38 -5.97 -19.57 1.76
C ALA A 38 -6.55 -19.88 3.14
N GLN A 39 -7.70 -19.28 3.48
CA GLN A 39 -8.41 -19.55 4.74
C GLN A 39 -8.88 -21.01 4.84
N GLN A 40 -9.21 -21.63 3.70
CA GLN A 40 -9.62 -23.04 3.63
C GLN A 40 -8.42 -24.02 3.61
N GLY A 41 -7.19 -23.52 3.82
CA GLY A 41 -5.97 -24.34 3.82
C GLY A 41 -5.29 -24.47 2.46
N GLY A 42 -5.73 -23.71 1.44
CA GLY A 42 -5.11 -23.69 0.12
C GLY A 42 -3.76 -22.96 0.09
N ALA A 43 -2.90 -23.36 -0.86
CA ALA A 43 -1.72 -22.61 -1.31
C ALA A 43 -0.61 -22.32 -0.27
N GLY A 44 -0.51 -23.12 0.79
CA GLY A 44 0.62 -23.02 1.73
C GLY A 44 1.98 -23.13 1.02
N GLY A 45 2.95 -22.32 1.45
CA GLY A 45 4.28 -22.23 0.85
C GLY A 45 4.38 -21.38 -0.42
N THR A 46 3.27 -20.82 -0.90
CA THR A 46 3.29 -19.93 -2.07
C THR A 46 3.68 -18.51 -1.69
N ARG A 47 4.35 -17.82 -2.63
CA ARG A 47 4.70 -16.41 -2.46
C ARG A 47 3.56 -15.53 -2.94
N VAL A 48 3.03 -14.71 -2.04
CA VAL A 48 1.85 -13.88 -2.29
C VAL A 48 2.20 -12.40 -2.15
N ARG A 49 1.42 -11.56 -2.84
CA ARG A 49 1.39 -10.11 -2.65
C ARG A 49 -0.03 -9.70 -2.33
N TRP A 50 -0.27 -9.40 -1.06
CA TRP A 50 -1.58 -9.00 -0.57
C TRP A 50 -1.51 -7.60 0.00
N GLY A 51 -2.63 -6.91 0.02
CA GLY A 51 -2.71 -5.64 0.71
C GLY A 51 -4.10 -5.40 1.25
N GLY A 52 -4.18 -4.38 2.07
CA GLY A 52 -5.38 -4.12 2.82
C GLY A 52 -5.25 -2.93 3.74
N GLU A 53 -6.29 -2.78 4.56
CA GLU A 53 -6.35 -1.78 5.60
C GLU A 53 -6.04 -2.41 6.95
N ILE A 54 -5.19 -1.76 7.75
CA ILE A 54 -4.85 -2.24 9.09
C ILE A 54 -6.08 -2.17 9.99
N ILE A 55 -6.44 -3.31 10.57
CA ILE A 55 -7.48 -3.44 11.61
C ILE A 55 -6.83 -3.29 12.99
N LYS A 56 -5.68 -3.95 13.19
CA LYS A 56 -4.92 -4.01 14.44
C LYS A 56 -3.45 -4.31 14.12
N THR A 57 -2.54 -3.68 14.86
CA THR A 57 -1.11 -4.02 14.88
C THR A 57 -0.78 -4.53 16.27
N GLU A 58 -0.11 -5.68 16.35
CA GLU A 58 0.23 -6.35 17.60
C GLU A 58 1.73 -6.70 17.63
N PRO A 59 2.55 -5.86 18.29
CA PRO A 59 3.96 -6.17 18.48
C PRO A 59 4.11 -7.29 19.53
N GLY A 60 4.75 -8.38 19.14
CA GLY A 60 5.17 -9.47 20.02
C GLY A 60 6.63 -9.31 20.47
N GLN A 61 7.16 -10.35 21.11
CA GLN A 61 8.55 -10.33 21.61
C GLN A 61 9.60 -10.43 20.48
N GLN A 62 9.29 -11.13 19.39
CA GLN A 62 10.23 -11.42 18.29
C GLN A 62 9.75 -10.88 16.94
N GLU A 63 8.44 -10.74 16.77
CA GLU A 63 7.80 -10.32 15.53
C GLU A 63 6.64 -9.37 15.82
N THR A 64 6.27 -8.57 14.84
CA THR A 64 5.06 -7.77 14.87
C THR A 64 4.08 -8.32 13.86
N CYS A 65 2.85 -8.57 14.30
CA CYS A 65 1.78 -9.08 13.46
C CYS A 65 0.78 -7.96 13.13
N PHE A 66 0.47 -7.84 11.85
CA PHE A 66 -0.50 -6.90 11.31
C PHE A 66 -1.76 -7.68 10.92
N TYR A 67 -2.89 -7.34 11.52
CA TYR A 67 -4.19 -7.86 11.13
C TYR A 67 -4.81 -6.93 10.11
N LEU A 68 -5.07 -7.43 8.91
CA LEU A 68 -5.50 -6.63 7.77
C LEU A 68 -6.86 -7.07 7.26
N LEU A 69 -7.63 -6.09 6.80
CA LEU A 69 -8.80 -6.29 5.97
C LEU A 69 -8.33 -6.34 4.51
N SER A 70 -8.44 -7.51 3.88
CA SER A 70 -7.94 -7.75 2.53
C SER A 70 -8.69 -6.92 1.50
N ARG A 71 -7.95 -6.24 0.62
CA ARG A 71 -8.49 -5.45 -0.48
C ARG A 71 -7.78 -5.81 -1.78
N PRO A 72 -8.49 -5.75 -2.93
CA PRO A 72 -7.85 -5.83 -4.22
C PRO A 72 -6.78 -4.73 -4.35
N LEU A 73 -5.70 -5.07 -5.03
CA LEU A 73 -4.62 -4.13 -5.33
C LEU A 73 -4.89 -3.45 -6.67
N ASP A 74 -4.48 -2.19 -6.79
CA ASP A 74 -4.44 -1.47 -8.06
C ASP A 74 -3.15 -1.76 -8.84
N SER A 75 -2.96 -1.08 -9.98
CA SER A 75 -1.78 -1.23 -10.83
C SER A 75 -0.46 -0.86 -10.16
N GLU A 76 -0.49 -0.09 -9.06
CA GLU A 76 0.69 0.28 -8.27
C GLU A 76 0.95 -0.70 -7.11
N ALA A 77 0.17 -1.77 -7.04
CA ALA A 77 0.10 -2.68 -5.90
C ALA A 77 -0.36 -2.00 -4.61
N ARG A 78 -1.10 -0.90 -4.70
CA ARG A 78 -1.72 -0.22 -3.55
C ARG A 78 -3.12 -0.79 -3.31
N PRO A 79 -3.54 -0.99 -2.04
CA PRO A 79 -4.90 -1.40 -1.74
C PRO A 79 -5.91 -0.37 -2.26
N GLN A 80 -6.96 -0.82 -2.95
CA GLN A 80 -8.04 0.05 -3.39
C GLN A 80 -8.74 0.65 -2.15
N GLY A 81 -8.84 1.98 -2.12
CA GLY A 81 -9.37 2.73 -0.99
C GLY A 81 -10.91 2.78 -0.96
N GLY A 82 -11.45 3.07 0.22
CA GLY A 82 -12.88 3.29 0.44
C GLY A 82 -13.75 2.03 0.34
N ASN A 83 -15.03 2.22 0.02
CA ASN A 83 -16.00 1.13 -0.19
C ASN A 83 -15.94 0.54 -1.60
N ALA A 84 -15.05 1.04 -2.46
CA ALA A 84 -14.97 0.64 -3.86
C ALA A 84 -14.33 -0.74 -4.08
N GLY A 85 -13.51 -1.21 -3.12
CA GLY A 85 -12.93 -2.55 -3.17
C GLY A 85 -13.80 -3.55 -2.41
N GLU A 86 -14.23 -4.63 -3.06
CA GLU A 86 -14.83 -5.77 -2.36
C GLU A 86 -13.85 -6.28 -1.29
N ASN A 87 -14.35 -6.47 -0.07
CA ASN A 87 -13.56 -7.05 1.01
C ASN A 87 -13.29 -8.52 0.69
N GLN A 88 -12.03 -8.90 0.50
CA GLN A 88 -11.66 -10.28 0.16
C GLN A 88 -11.48 -11.18 1.39
N GLY A 89 -11.90 -10.71 2.57
CA GLY A 89 -11.72 -11.39 3.86
C GLY A 89 -10.66 -10.71 4.71
N ARG A 90 -10.05 -11.46 5.64
CA ARG A 90 -9.01 -10.94 6.53
C ARG A 90 -7.80 -11.86 6.49
N PHE A 91 -6.63 -11.30 6.74
CA PHE A 91 -5.39 -12.06 6.88
C PHE A 91 -4.50 -11.42 7.94
N VAL A 92 -3.52 -12.19 8.41
CA VAL A 92 -2.48 -11.69 9.30
C VAL A 92 -1.14 -11.76 8.58
N ALA A 93 -0.36 -10.69 8.65
CA ALA A 93 1.00 -10.67 8.15
C ALA A 93 1.94 -10.45 9.33
N CYS A 94 2.86 -11.38 9.59
CA CYS A 94 3.82 -11.26 10.67
C CYS A 94 5.21 -11.01 10.09
N ARG A 95 5.98 -10.13 10.75
CA ARG A 95 7.34 -9.78 10.34
C ARG A 95 8.23 -9.71 11.57
N ALA A 96 9.40 -10.34 11.48
CA ALA A 96 10.41 -10.26 12.52
C ALA A 96 10.81 -8.81 12.83
N GLY A 97 10.96 -8.51 14.12
CA GLY A 97 11.26 -7.18 14.63
C GLY A 97 10.05 -6.41 15.16
N PHE A 98 10.33 -5.21 15.67
CA PHE A 98 9.35 -4.32 16.26
C PHE A 98 8.89 -3.27 15.25
N TYR A 99 7.57 -3.12 15.12
CA TYR A 99 6.94 -2.05 14.37
C TYR A 99 6.03 -1.24 15.28
N ASP A 100 6.20 0.07 15.26
CA ASP A 100 5.49 1.01 16.14
C ASP A 100 3.99 1.07 15.80
N PRO A 101 3.08 0.66 16.72
CA PRO A 101 1.64 0.75 16.52
C PRO A 101 1.13 2.17 16.22
N GLU A 102 1.83 3.21 16.67
CA GLU A 102 1.49 4.61 16.41
C GLU A 102 1.78 5.04 14.97
N VAL A 103 2.71 4.35 14.30
CA VAL A 103 2.96 4.53 12.86
C VAL A 103 2.03 3.63 12.04
N PHE A 104 1.86 2.39 12.47
CA PHE A 104 1.03 1.35 11.85
C PHE A 104 -0.37 1.32 12.47
N THR A 105 -1.01 2.48 12.47
CA THR A 105 -2.33 2.68 13.06
C THR A 105 -3.44 2.06 12.21
N ARG A 106 -4.58 1.81 12.85
CA ARG A 106 -5.80 1.39 12.19
C ARG A 106 -6.20 2.35 11.07
N GLY A 107 -6.70 1.83 9.95
CA GLY A 107 -7.13 2.64 8.81
C GLY A 107 -6.02 2.94 7.81
N ARG A 108 -4.77 2.58 8.12
CA ARG A 108 -3.65 2.74 7.19
C ARG A 108 -3.66 1.63 6.15
N GLU A 109 -3.30 2.00 4.93
CA GLU A 109 -3.16 1.07 3.81
C GLU A 109 -1.76 0.45 3.81
N LEU A 110 -1.71 -0.85 3.62
CA LEU A 110 -0.47 -1.62 3.69
C LEU A 110 -0.48 -2.70 2.62
N THR A 111 0.66 -2.86 1.94
CA THR A 111 0.91 -3.98 1.04
C THR A 111 2.03 -4.83 1.62
N VAL A 112 1.81 -6.14 1.67
CA VAL A 112 2.81 -7.12 2.07
C VAL A 112 3.16 -8.03 0.91
N THR A 113 4.43 -8.45 0.88
CA THR A 113 4.85 -9.60 0.09
C THR A 113 5.45 -10.61 1.04
N GLY A 114 5.21 -11.89 0.82
CA GLY A 114 5.75 -12.92 1.69
C GLY A 114 5.29 -14.31 1.32
N THR A 115 5.54 -15.26 2.21
CA THR A 115 5.16 -16.66 2.01
C THR A 115 3.92 -16.98 2.85
N LEU A 116 2.92 -17.60 2.23
CA LEU A 116 1.72 -18.04 2.94
C LEU A 116 2.03 -19.25 3.83
N HIS A 117 1.73 -19.15 5.11
CA HIS A 117 2.00 -20.15 6.12
C HIS A 117 0.73 -20.50 6.92
N GLY A 118 -0.10 -21.36 6.33
CA GLY A 118 -1.32 -21.86 6.97
C GLY A 118 -2.26 -20.76 7.45
N ALA A 119 -3.02 -21.05 8.50
CA ALA A 119 -3.92 -20.10 9.14
C ALA A 119 -3.77 -20.12 10.66
N VAL A 120 -3.95 -18.96 11.29
CA VAL A 120 -3.97 -18.76 12.74
C VAL A 120 -5.40 -18.42 13.16
N SER A 121 -5.93 -19.17 14.13
CA SER A 121 -7.23 -18.85 14.71
C SER A 121 -7.10 -17.68 15.68
N GLN A 122 -7.90 -16.63 15.49
CA GLN A 122 -7.96 -15.48 16.38
C GLN A 122 -9.40 -15.01 16.53
N LYS A 123 -9.74 -14.53 17.72
CA LYS A 123 -11.10 -14.05 18.00
C LYS A 123 -11.40 -12.73 17.31
N VAL A 124 -12.55 -12.67 16.68
CA VAL A 124 -13.17 -11.46 16.13
C VAL A 124 -14.50 -11.24 16.85
N GLY A 125 -14.47 -10.42 17.90
CA GLY A 125 -15.57 -10.42 18.87
C GLY A 125 -15.65 -11.79 19.52
N ASP A 126 -16.81 -12.43 19.46
CA ASP A 126 -17.02 -13.77 20.02
C ASP A 126 -16.73 -14.93 19.04
N TYR A 127 -16.49 -14.62 17.76
CA TYR A 127 -16.28 -15.62 16.72
C TYR A 127 -14.80 -15.97 16.54
N ASP A 128 -14.49 -17.26 16.46
CA ASP A 128 -13.17 -17.75 16.09
C ASP A 128 -12.99 -17.66 14.57
N TYR A 129 -12.08 -16.80 14.12
CA TYR A 129 -11.79 -16.60 12.71
C TYR A 129 -10.41 -17.15 12.37
N ALA A 130 -10.35 -18.01 11.35
CA ALA A 130 -9.09 -18.51 10.79
C ALA A 130 -8.46 -17.44 9.87
N TYR A 131 -7.47 -16.72 10.36
CA TYR A 131 -6.68 -15.77 9.58
C TYR A 131 -5.61 -16.52 8.78
N PRO A 132 -5.62 -16.50 7.44
CA PRO A 132 -4.45 -16.88 6.66
C PRO A 132 -3.23 -16.08 7.14
N ARG A 133 -2.13 -16.75 7.44
CA ARG A 133 -0.92 -16.13 7.96
C ARG A 133 0.11 -16.00 6.86
N VAL A 134 0.61 -14.79 6.63
CA VAL A 134 1.71 -14.51 5.72
C VAL A 134 2.95 -14.21 6.55
N GLU A 135 4.02 -14.96 6.32
CA GLU A 135 5.36 -14.58 6.76
C GLU A 135 5.87 -13.50 5.82
N ALA A 136 5.77 -12.25 6.26
CA ALA A 136 6.08 -11.11 5.42
C ALA A 136 7.59 -10.99 5.20
N ASP A 137 8.00 -10.85 3.95
CA ASP A 137 9.34 -10.42 3.54
C ASP A 137 9.45 -8.90 3.54
N VAL A 138 8.40 -8.25 3.03
CA VAL A 138 8.30 -6.80 2.86
C VAL A 138 6.96 -6.34 3.42
N VAL A 139 7.00 -5.27 4.19
CA VAL A 139 5.84 -4.56 4.72
C VAL A 139 5.93 -3.12 4.19
N TYR A 140 5.06 -2.76 3.26
CA TYR A 140 5.03 -1.45 2.64
C TYR A 140 3.83 -0.63 3.12
N LEU A 141 4.11 0.41 3.89
CA LEU A 141 3.10 1.30 4.45
C LEU A 141 2.86 2.49 3.50
N TRP A 142 1.64 2.60 2.99
CA TRP A 142 1.29 3.67 2.06
C TRP A 142 1.11 5.02 2.78
N PRO A 143 1.47 6.13 2.12
CA PRO A 143 1.12 7.46 2.59
C PRO A 143 -0.41 7.63 2.62
N LYS A 144 -0.91 8.41 3.58
CA LYS A 144 -2.34 8.71 3.66
C LYS A 144 -2.82 9.33 2.34
N ARG A 145 -3.97 8.88 1.84
CA ARG A 145 -4.61 9.52 0.68
C ARG A 145 -4.91 10.97 1.04
N VAL A 146 -4.56 11.89 0.16
CA VAL A 146 -4.98 13.29 0.30
C VAL A 146 -6.45 13.33 -0.07
N ALA A 147 -7.32 13.71 0.87
CA ALA A 147 -8.69 14.01 0.54
C ALA A 147 -8.67 15.27 -0.32
N TYR A 148 -8.80 15.13 -1.64
CA TYR A 148 -9.18 16.27 -2.46
C TYR A 148 -10.57 16.65 -1.99
N ALA A 149 -10.68 17.80 -1.30
CA ALA A 149 -11.97 18.41 -1.07
C ALA A 149 -12.55 18.65 -2.46
N ALA A 150 -13.50 17.80 -2.87
CA ALA A 150 -14.28 18.05 -4.06
C ALA A 150 -14.99 19.37 -3.79
N TYR A 151 -14.55 20.44 -4.47
CA TYR A 151 -15.32 21.66 -4.49
C TYR A 151 -16.74 21.28 -4.93
N PRO A 152 -17.79 21.76 -4.23
CA PRO A 152 -19.16 21.45 -4.60
C PRO A 152 -19.36 21.78 -6.08
N PRO A 153 -20.00 20.91 -6.88
CA PRO A 153 -20.34 21.23 -8.26
C PRO A 153 -21.14 22.54 -8.27
N GLY A 154 -20.55 23.62 -8.79
CA GLY A 154 -21.16 24.95 -8.82
C GLY A 154 -20.50 26.03 -7.97
N TYR A 155 -19.40 25.77 -7.24
CA TYR A 155 -18.62 26.84 -6.61
C TYR A 155 -17.74 27.54 -7.65
N TYR A 156 -18.27 28.60 -8.25
CA TYR A 156 -17.50 29.54 -9.06
C TYR A 156 -16.85 30.53 -8.10
N ASP A 157 -15.53 30.43 -7.90
CA ASP A 157 -14.78 31.42 -7.12
C ASP A 157 -14.83 32.77 -7.86
N PRO A 158 -15.46 33.82 -7.29
CA PRO A 158 -15.66 35.09 -7.99
C PRO A 158 -14.36 35.84 -8.29
N PHE A 159 -13.23 35.42 -7.73
CA PHE A 159 -11.93 36.09 -7.88
C PHE A 159 -11.00 35.40 -8.89
N TRP A 160 -11.36 34.22 -9.41
CA TRP A 160 -10.53 33.44 -10.35
C TRP A 160 -11.31 32.98 -11.60
N GLY A 161 -12.19 33.84 -12.12
CA GLY A 161 -12.84 33.64 -13.42
C GLY A 161 -11.87 33.86 -14.61
N PRO A 162 -12.19 33.35 -15.82
CA PRO A 162 -11.35 33.50 -17.00
C PRO A 162 -11.26 34.97 -17.44
N GLY A 163 -10.25 35.71 -16.98
CA GLY A 163 -10.01 37.06 -17.48
C GLY A 163 -9.22 38.04 -16.60
N PHE A 164 -8.86 37.74 -15.35
CA PHE A 164 -8.18 38.72 -14.48
C PHE A 164 -6.97 38.14 -13.74
N GLY A 165 -5.78 38.72 -13.99
CA GLY A 165 -4.69 38.75 -13.01
C GLY A 165 -3.25 38.55 -13.53
N PRO A 166 -2.52 39.63 -13.85
CA PRO A 166 -1.09 39.61 -14.19
C PRO A 166 -0.20 39.89 -12.96
N TYR A 167 0.84 39.07 -12.77
CA TYR A 167 1.97 39.28 -11.84
C TYR A 167 1.61 39.40 -10.34
N TRP A 168 2.63 39.30 -9.48
CA TRP A 168 2.63 39.38 -8.00
C TRP A 168 2.62 38.05 -7.24
N GLY A 169 3.83 37.64 -6.87
CA GLY A 169 4.05 36.71 -5.77
C GLY A 169 3.98 37.39 -4.39
N GLY A 170 3.66 36.57 -3.38
CA GLY A 170 3.83 36.79 -1.94
C GLY A 170 2.51 36.97 -1.14
N PRO A 171 2.46 36.69 0.18
CA PRO A 171 3.51 36.23 1.09
C PRO A 171 3.01 35.20 2.14
N TRP A 172 2.67 33.97 1.74
CA TRP A 172 2.50 32.86 2.70
C TRP A 172 3.14 31.58 2.16
N GLY A 173 4.46 31.68 1.95
CA GLY A 173 5.33 30.52 1.80
C GLY A 173 5.47 29.84 3.16
N GLY A 174 4.75 28.73 3.33
CA GLY A 174 4.90 27.80 4.44
C GLY A 174 5.36 26.45 3.91
N TYR A 175 6.67 26.33 3.64
CA TYR A 175 7.37 25.06 3.53
C TYR A 175 7.07 24.20 4.77
N TYR A 176 6.77 22.91 4.61
CA TYR A 176 7.11 21.74 5.47
C TYR A 176 6.19 20.58 5.05
N GLY A 177 6.60 19.42 4.57
CA GLY A 177 7.90 18.86 4.24
C GLY A 177 7.62 17.58 3.47
N TYR A 178 8.31 17.39 2.36
CA TYR A 178 8.28 16.17 1.55
C TYR A 178 8.79 14.99 2.38
N GLY A 179 7.88 14.28 3.05
CA GLY A 179 8.14 12.94 3.57
C GLY A 179 7.88 11.94 2.46
N GLY A 180 8.90 11.60 1.67
CA GLY A 180 8.84 10.47 0.74
C GLY A 180 8.43 9.17 1.46
N PRO A 181 8.01 8.14 0.71
CA PRO A 181 7.59 6.86 1.28
C PRO A 181 8.69 6.30 2.19
N ARG A 182 8.36 6.10 3.47
CA ARG A 182 9.27 5.49 4.43
C ARG A 182 9.28 4.00 4.17
N VAL A 183 10.20 3.54 3.33
CA VAL A 183 10.52 2.10 3.24
C VAL A 183 11.29 1.76 4.51
N ILE A 184 10.63 1.19 5.52
CA ILE A 184 11.31 0.68 6.71
C ILE A 184 11.93 -0.67 6.33
N VAL A 185 13.15 -0.63 5.78
CA VAL A 185 14.00 -1.82 5.62
C VAL A 185 14.69 -2.09 6.95
N VAL A 186 14.07 -2.91 7.80
CA VAL A 186 14.71 -3.36 9.05
C VAL A 186 15.85 -4.32 8.69
N ARG A 187 17.09 -3.96 9.07
CA ARG A 187 18.25 -4.85 8.93
C ARG A 187 18.13 -5.99 9.96
N PRO A 188 18.51 -7.24 9.62
CA PRO A 188 18.59 -8.30 10.62
C PRO A 188 19.54 -7.92 11.75
N PRO A 189 19.30 -8.35 13.00
CA PRO A 189 20.23 -8.15 14.10
C PRO A 189 21.60 -8.77 13.75
N PRO A 190 22.73 -8.12 14.14
CA PRO A 190 24.05 -8.68 13.91
C PRO A 190 24.19 -10.03 14.66
N PRO A 191 24.95 -10.99 14.10
CA PRO A 191 25.20 -12.25 14.78
C PRO A 191 25.92 -11.99 16.12
N PRO A 192 25.69 -12.84 17.14
CA PRO A 192 26.38 -12.72 18.41
C PRO A 192 27.91 -12.81 18.20
N PRO A 193 28.71 -12.10 19.00
CA PRO A 193 30.17 -12.17 18.91
C PRO A 193 30.62 -13.61 19.13
N ALA A 194 31.52 -14.09 18.27
CA ALA A 194 32.16 -15.39 18.45
C ALA A 194 32.84 -15.42 19.82
N GLY A 195 32.43 -16.36 20.68
CA GLY A 195 32.97 -16.52 22.01
C GLY A 195 34.49 -16.68 21.99
N LYS A 196 35.15 -15.99 22.92
CA LYS A 196 36.50 -16.32 23.37
C LYS A 196 36.40 -17.02 24.71
#